data_AF-Q0SV63-F1
#
_entry.id   AF-Q0SV63-F1
#
_cell.length_a   1.000
_cell.length_b   1.000
_cell.length_c   1.000
_cell.angle_alpha   90.00
_cell.angle_beta   90.00
_cell.angle_gamma   90.00
#
_symmetry.space_group_name_H-M   'P 1'
#
loop_
_entity.id
_entity.type
_entity.pdbx_description
1 polymer ?
#
loop_
_entity_poly.entity_id
_entity_poly.type
_entity_poly.pdbx_seq_one_letter_code
_entity_poly.pdbx_strand_id
1 'polypeptide(L)' 'MYFTHPYSSFEKGTNERHNGLIRRFIPKGKRISDYSLETISFIENWMNTLPRKLLDYKTPEELFEIHLDEIYSLY' A
#
# COMPACT_ATOMS: atom_id res chain seq x y z
N MET A 1 -14.52 -14.96 0.00
CA MET A 1 -14.09 -14.16 -1.18
C MET A 1 -14.87 -12.85 -1.14
N TYR A 2 -14.20 -11.70 -1.02
CA TYR A 2 -14.86 -10.40 -0.92
C TYR A 2 -14.78 -9.71 -2.29
N PHE A 3 -15.94 -9.37 -2.88
CA PHE A 3 -16.04 -8.69 -4.16
C PHE A 3 -16.71 -7.33 -4.00
N THR A 4 -16.34 -6.40 -4.88
CA THR A 4 -17.00 -5.09 -5.00
C THR A 4 -18.00 -5.13 -6.15
N HIS A 5 -19.10 -4.41 -6.01
CA HIS A 5 -20.09 -4.25 -7.06
C HIS A 5 -19.45 -3.61 -8.32
N PRO A 6 -19.87 -4.02 -9.53
CA PRO A 6 -19.47 -3.35 -10.75
C PRO A 6 -19.76 -1.85 -10.70
N TYR A 7 -18.84 -1.03 -11.22
CA TYR A 7 -18.95 0.44 -11.25
C TYR A 7 -18.98 1.14 -9.88
N SER A 8 -18.76 0.43 -8.78
CA SER A 8 -18.69 1.00 -7.42
C SER A 8 -17.24 1.30 -7.00
N SER A 9 -16.62 2.32 -7.60
CA SER A 9 -15.24 2.71 -7.29
C SER A 9 -15.04 3.13 -5.82
N PHE A 10 -16.09 3.62 -5.18
CA PHE A 10 -16.10 4.01 -3.76
C PHE A 10 -15.85 2.84 -2.80
N GLU A 11 -16.18 1.61 -3.20
CA GLU A 11 -15.90 0.39 -2.41
C GLU A 11 -14.42 0.00 -2.41
N LYS A 12 -13.60 0.69 -3.23
CA LYS A 12 -12.15 0.44 -3.40
C LYS A 12 -11.31 1.68 -3.11
N GLY A 13 -11.81 2.62 -2.32
CA GLY A 13 -11.11 3.89 -2.04
C GLY A 13 -9.66 3.70 -1.59
N THR A 14 -9.39 2.71 -0.74
CA THR A 14 -8.03 2.39 -0.28
C THR A 14 -7.13 1.93 -1.43
N ASN A 15 -7.63 1.06 -2.32
CA ASN A 15 -6.85 0.55 -3.45
C ASN A 15 -6.53 1.68 -4.44
N GLU A 16 -7.50 2.54 -4.74
CA GLU A 16 -7.28 3.69 -5.61
C GLU A 16 -6.26 4.68 -5.04
N ARG A 17 -6.28 4.89 -3.71
CA ARG A 17 -5.27 5.68 -3.01
C ARG A 17 -3.87 5.06 -3.13
N HIS A 18 -3.73 3.74 -3.02
CA HIS A 18 -2.44 3.05 -3.19
C HIS A 18 -1.96 3.09 -4.64
N ASN A 19 -2.87 2.89 -5.61
CA ASN A 19 -2.55 3.06 -7.03
C ASN A 19 -1.98 4.46 -7.29
N GLY A 20 -2.57 5.51 -6.70
CA GLY A 20 -2.04 6.87 -6.79
C GLY A 20 -0.61 7.04 -6.26
N LEU A 21 -0.23 6.31 -5.21
CA LEU A 21 1.14 6.31 -4.71
C LEU A 21 2.12 5.66 -5.69
N ILE A 22 1.79 4.48 -6.21
CA ILE A 22 2.60 3.77 -7.21
C ILE A 22 2.80 4.65 -8.45
N ARG A 23 1.75 5.39 -8.87
CA ARG A 23 1.79 6.28 -10.03
C ARG A 23 2.72 7.49 -9.88
N ARG A 24 3.25 7.78 -8.69
CA ARG A 24 4.32 8.77 -8.50
C ARG A 24 5.65 8.30 -9.10
N PHE A 25 5.86 6.99 -9.19
CA PHE A 25 7.08 6.37 -9.69
C PHE A 25 6.88 5.68 -11.04
N ILE A 26 5.69 5.11 -11.28
CA ILE A 26 5.35 4.40 -12.52
C ILE A 26 4.24 5.16 -13.25
N PRO A 27 4.56 6.04 -14.22
CA PRO A 27 3.59 6.84 -14.93
C PRO A 27 2.50 6.00 -15.61
N LYS A 28 1.32 6.61 -15.82
CA LYS A 28 0.24 5.96 -16.57
C LYS A 28 0.72 5.60 -17.98
N GLY A 29 0.31 4.43 -18.48
CA GLY A 29 0.72 3.92 -19.80
C GLY A 29 2.05 3.16 -19.81
N LYS A 30 2.81 3.16 -18.70
CA LYS A 30 3.94 2.25 -18.51
C LYS A 30 3.49 0.95 -17.85
N ARG A 31 4.04 -0.17 -18.32
CA ARG A 31 3.81 -1.48 -17.69
C ARG A 31 4.71 -1.58 -16.47
N ILE A 32 4.19 -2.13 -15.37
CA ILE A 32 4.99 -2.37 -14.15
C ILE A 32 6.12 -3.36 -14.44
N SER A 33 5.89 -4.32 -15.33
CA SER A 33 6.88 -5.30 -15.80
C SER A 33 8.11 -4.71 -16.49
N ASP A 34 8.06 -3.44 -16.89
CA ASP A 34 9.18 -2.77 -17.56
C ASP A 34 10.23 -2.27 -16.54
N TYR A 35 9.95 -2.36 -15.24
CA TYR A 35 10.80 -1.90 -14.15
C TYR A 35 11.52 -3.08 -13.49
N SER A 36 12.73 -2.82 -13.00
CA SER A 36 13.54 -3.83 -12.33
C SER A 36 12.96 -4.19 -10.95
N LEU A 37 13.26 -5.38 -10.45
CA LEU A 37 12.83 -5.81 -9.12
C LEU A 37 13.33 -4.88 -8.02
N GLU A 38 14.54 -4.33 -8.18
CA GLU A 38 15.10 -3.35 -7.25
C GLU A 38 14.26 -2.06 -7.23
N THR A 39 13.76 -1.63 -8.39
CA THR A 39 12.86 -0.47 -8.48
C THR A 39 11.54 -0.75 -7.80
N ILE A 40 10.99 -1.96 -8.00
CA ILE A 40 9.73 -2.36 -7.35
C ILE A 40 9.92 -2.41 -5.83
N SER A 41 10.99 -3.04 -5.35
CA SER A 41 11.31 -3.12 -3.91
C SER A 41 11.52 -1.74 -3.29
N PHE A 42 12.17 -0.81 -4.01
CA PHE A 42 12.29 0.57 -3.56
C PHE A 42 10.92 1.25 -3.39
N ILE A 43 10.00 1.08 -4.35
CA ILE A 43 8.66 1.65 -4.27
C ILE A 43 7.88 1.05 -3.10
N GLU A 44 7.94 -0.27 -2.91
CA GLU A 44 7.30 -0.98 -1.80
C GLU A 44 7.80 -0.45 -0.44
N ASN A 45 9.13 -0.40 -0.26
CA ASN A 45 9.74 0.14 0.95
C ASN A 45 9.32 1.59 1.19
N TRP A 46 9.34 2.43 0.15
CA TRP A 46 8.87 3.81 0.26
C TRP A 46 7.40 3.89 0.68
N MET A 47 6.53 3.01 0.16
CA MET A 47 5.11 3.00 0.50
C MET A 47 4.83 2.54 1.94
N ASN A 48 5.65 1.62 2.46
CA ASN A 48 5.56 1.07 3.81
C ASN A 48 6.15 1.99 4.86
N THR A 49 7.19 2.75 4.52
CA THR A 49 7.82 3.76 5.38
C THR A 49 7.21 5.15 5.26
N LEU A 50 6.25 5.38 4.34
CA LEU A 50 5.60 6.66 4.17
C LEU A 50 4.62 6.96 5.34
N PRO A 51 4.85 8.01 6.16
CA PRO A 51 3.91 8.44 7.18
C PRO A 51 2.55 8.82 6.58
N ARG A 52 1.45 8.33 7.17
CA ARG A 52 0.10 8.60 6.66
C ARG A 52 -0.70 9.40 7.68
N LYS A 53 -1.29 10.52 7.25
CA LYS A 53 -2.18 11.33 8.10
C LYS A 53 -3.34 10.53 8.70
N LEU A 54 -3.88 9.56 7.97
CA LEU A 54 -4.94 8.66 8.46
C LEU A 54 -4.47 7.77 9.64
N LEU A 55 -3.17 7.53 9.75
CA LEU A 55 -2.53 6.70 10.75
C LEU A 55 -1.85 7.57 11.84
N ASP A 56 -2.37 8.76 12.09
CA ASP A 56 -1.76 9.74 13.00
C ASP A 56 -0.28 10.02 12.70
N TYR A 57 0.05 10.06 11.41
CA TYR A 57 1.42 10.24 10.90
C TYR A 57 2.39 9.10 11.27
N LYS A 58 1.89 7.93 11.66
CA LYS A 58 2.68 6.69 11.69
C LYS A 58 2.79 6.08 10.30
N THR A 59 3.77 5.22 10.14
CA THR A 59 3.99 4.43 8.93
C THR A 59 3.16 3.15 8.96
N PRO A 60 2.75 2.62 7.79
CA PRO A 60 2.14 1.29 7.71
C PRO A 60 3.00 0.19 8.34
N GLU A 61 4.33 0.25 8.15
CA GLU A 61 5.27 -0.71 8.70
C GLU A 61 5.23 -0.74 10.23
N GLU A 62 5.36 0.42 10.89
CA GLU A 62 5.28 0.51 12.36
C GLU A 62 3.99 -0.09 12.92
N LEU A 63 2.85 0.24 12.31
CA LEU A 63 1.56 -0.28 12.80
C LEU A 63 1.39 -1.77 12.51
N PHE A 64 1.97 -2.26 11.43
CA PHE A 64 1.95 -3.67 11.10
C PHE A 64 2.77 -4.48 12.11
N GLU A 65 3.98 -4.03 12.44
CA GLU A 65 4.84 -4.66 13.45
C GLU A 65 4.18 -4.66 14.84
N ILE A 66 3.62 -3.53 15.27
CA ILE A 66 2.88 -3.45 16.56
C ILE A 66 1.75 -4.48 16.59
N HIS A 67 0.99 -4.60 15.50
CA HIS A 67 -0.12 -5.55 15.45
C HIS A 67 0.34 -7.00 15.43
N LEU A 68 1.48 -7.30 14.77
CA LEU A 68 2.09 -8.62 14.84
C LEU A 68 2.51 -8.97 16.27
N ASP A 69 3.17 -8.05 16.97
CA ASP A 69 3.56 -8.23 18.37
C ASP A 69 2.35 -8.51 19.27
N GLU A 70 1.25 -7.77 19.08
CA GLU A 70 -0.02 -8.03 19.77
C GLU A 70 -0.53 -9.46 19.52
N ILE A 71 -0.55 -9.91 18.26
CA ILE A 71 -0.99 -11.26 17.90
C ILE A 71 -0.07 -12.31 18.55
N TYR A 72 1.24 -12.15 18.45
CA TYR A 72 2.20 -13.11 19.01
C TYR A 72 2.17 -13.16 20.53
N SER A 73 1.85 -12.04 21.20
CA SER A 73 1.70 -12.01 22.66
C SER A 73 0.48 -12.79 23.19
N LEU A 74 -0.49 -13.09 22.31
CA LEU A 74 -1.70 -13.86 22.63
C LEU A 74 -1.50 -15.38 22.48
N TYR A 75 -0.35 -15.81 21.97
CA TYR A 75 0.05 -17.21 21.83
C TYR A 75 1.13 -17.59 22.85
#